data_AF-A0A6A4IZJ3-F1
#
_entry.id   AF-A0A6A4IZJ3-F1
#
_cell.length_a   1.000
_cell.length_b   1.000
_cell.length_c   1.000
_cell.angle_alpha   90.00
_cell.angle_beta   90.00
_cell.angle_gamma   90.00
#
_symmetry.space_group_name_H-M   'P 1'
#
loop_
_entity.id
_entity.type
_entity.pdbx_description
1 polymer ?
#
loop_
_entity_poly.entity_id
_entity_poly.type
_entity_poly.pdbx_seq_one_letter_code
_entity_poly.pdbx_strand_id
1 'polypeptide(L)'
;MRSHLIKGLLLLSCIFVLSESRSLNKKDKKYLLKRISEWDNAPECVKITKGTVTRKCGIMHYKFVYKTEDGSSCKAEMNVKKDGTGRYSWECDPTCKSDDEDCEDDSNLRRRHLRGNKKSTELKGSVEL
;
A
#
# COMPACT_ATOMS: atom_id res chain seq x y z
N MET A 1 -42.85 25.45 8.70
CA MET A 1 -41.46 25.92 8.98
C MET A 1 -40.51 24.85 9.57
N ARG A 2 -40.85 23.54 9.60
CA ARG A 2 -39.97 22.49 10.17
C ARG A 2 -39.11 21.72 9.14
N SER A 3 -39.39 21.87 7.84
CA SER A 3 -38.71 21.13 6.76
C SER A 3 -37.28 21.63 6.45
N HIS A 4 -36.99 22.91 6.71
CA HIS A 4 -35.67 23.49 6.45
C HIS A 4 -34.58 23.02 7.43
N LEU A 5 -34.95 22.65 8.66
CA LEU A 5 -34.01 22.16 9.67
C LEU A 5 -33.50 20.75 9.35
N ILE A 6 -34.35 19.89 8.77
CA ILE A 6 -34.01 18.51 8.40
C ILE A 6 -33.07 18.49 7.18
N LYS A 7 -33.28 19.41 6.22
CA LYS A 7 -32.39 19.57 5.06
C LYS A 7 -31.00 20.09 5.42
N GLY A 8 -30.90 20.96 6.43
CA GLY A 8 -29.61 21.43 6.95
C GLY A 8 -28.82 20.35 7.69
N LEU A 9 -29.49 19.44 8.40
CA LEU A 9 -28.86 18.37 9.18
C LEU A 9 -28.23 17.27 8.30
N LEU A 10 -28.85 16.95 7.16
CA LEU A 10 -28.33 15.94 6.23
C LEU A 10 -26.99 16.35 5.60
N LEU A 11 -26.78 17.65 5.33
CA LEU A 11 -25.55 18.16 4.74
C LEU A 11 -24.33 18.07 5.69
N LEU A 12 -24.54 18.12 7.02
CA LEU A 12 -23.46 18.01 8.02
C LEU A 12 -22.98 16.56 8.23
N SER A 13 -23.82 15.56 7.96
CA SER A 13 -23.46 14.14 8.17
C SER A 13 -22.52 13.56 7.11
N CYS A 14 -22.42 14.19 5.94
CA CYS A 14 -21.63 13.69 4.81
C CYS A 14 -20.11 13.96 4.92
N ILE A 15 -19.64 14.65 5.96
CA ILE A 15 -18.24 15.12 6.05
C ILE A 15 -17.30 14.07 6.66
N PHE A 16 -17.83 13.06 7.36
CA PHE A 16 -17.01 12.16 8.22
C PHE A 16 -16.52 10.85 7.59
N VAL A 17 -16.69 10.62 6.28
CA VAL A 17 -16.20 9.39 5.61
C VAL A 17 -15.12 9.69 4.56
N LEU A 18 -14.27 10.69 4.83
CA LEU A 18 -13.06 10.88 4.05
C LEU A 18 -11.97 9.95 4.59
N SER A 19 -11.71 8.85 3.88
CA SER A 19 -10.49 8.07 4.08
C SER A 19 -9.31 9.00 3.81
N GLU A 20 -8.69 9.51 4.87
CA GLU A 20 -7.62 10.50 4.79
C GLU A 20 -6.40 9.84 4.13
N SER A 21 -6.24 10.14 2.83
CA SER A 21 -5.07 9.78 2.03
C SER A 21 -4.11 10.95 2.04
N ARG A 22 -2.85 10.71 2.41
CA ARG A 22 -1.81 11.73 2.42
C ARG A 22 -0.55 11.24 1.74
N SER A 23 0.26 12.16 1.22
CA SER A 23 1.59 11.85 0.71
C SER A 23 2.50 11.32 1.82
N LEU A 24 3.45 10.45 1.45
CA LEU A 24 4.43 9.92 2.41
C LEU A 24 5.34 11.03 2.93
N ASN A 25 5.35 11.18 4.25
CA ASN A 25 6.28 12.07 4.91
C ASN A 25 7.65 11.39 5.14
N LYS A 26 8.63 12.14 5.65
CA LYS A 26 9.97 11.61 5.93
C LYS A 26 9.97 10.42 6.91
N LYS A 27 9.06 10.41 7.90
CA LYS A 27 8.92 9.31 8.87
C LYS A 27 8.38 8.05 8.18
N ASP A 28 7.38 8.20 7.32
CA ASP A 28 6.82 7.09 6.55
C ASP A 28 7.90 6.50 5.62
N LYS A 29 8.64 7.34 4.89
CA LYS A 29 9.73 6.89 4.01
C LYS A 29 10.80 6.12 4.79
N LYS A 30 11.24 6.63 5.95
CA LYS A 30 12.22 5.94 6.81
C LYS A 30 11.69 4.60 7.34
N TYR A 31 10.42 4.56 7.73
CA TYR A 31 9.76 3.34 8.17
C TYR A 31 9.70 2.30 7.05
N LEU A 32 9.29 2.71 5.84
CA LEU A 32 9.19 1.85 4.68
C LEU A 32 10.55 1.30 4.23
N LEU A 33 11.59 2.12 4.21
CA LEU A 33 12.96 1.66 3.90
C LEU A 33 13.39 0.51 4.80
N LYS A 34 13.18 0.64 6.11
CA LYS A 34 13.47 -0.42 7.08
C LYS A 34 12.61 -1.67 6.87
N ARG A 35 11.35 -1.50 6.45
CA ARG A 35 10.46 -2.65 6.20
C ARG A 35 10.85 -3.42 4.95
N ILE A 36 11.26 -2.74 3.88
CA ILE A 36 11.62 -3.39 2.63
C ILE A 36 12.84 -4.30 2.81
N SER A 37 13.81 -3.93 3.64
CA SER A 37 14.95 -4.80 3.96
C SER A 37 14.57 -6.09 4.69
N GLU A 38 13.36 -6.17 5.25
CA GLU A 38 12.80 -7.37 5.89
C GLU A 38 11.98 -8.23 4.91
N TRP A 39 11.79 -7.81 3.65
CA TRP A 39 10.93 -8.50 2.70
C TRP A 39 11.69 -9.59 1.94
N ASP A 40 11.11 -10.79 1.91
CA ASP A 40 11.65 -11.90 1.13
C ASP A 40 11.70 -11.55 -0.38
N ASN A 41 12.88 -11.77 -0.99
CA ASN A 41 13.16 -11.61 -2.41
C ASN A 41 12.96 -10.20 -2.99
N ALA A 42 12.71 -9.19 -2.16
CA ALA A 42 12.58 -7.82 -2.64
C ALA A 42 13.96 -7.26 -3.03
N PRO A 43 14.08 -6.57 -4.18
CA PRO A 43 15.29 -5.83 -4.52
C PRO A 43 15.65 -4.80 -3.46
N GLU A 44 16.95 -4.59 -3.27
CA GLU A 44 17.44 -3.61 -2.30
C GLU A 44 16.96 -2.21 -2.66
N CYS A 45 16.37 -1.53 -1.68
CA CYS A 45 15.75 -0.22 -1.86
C CYS A 45 16.71 0.89 -1.48
N VAL A 46 17.14 1.67 -2.47
CA VAL A 46 18.01 2.85 -2.28
C VAL A 46 17.21 4.06 -1.83
N LYS A 47 16.11 4.38 -2.54
CA LYS A 47 15.27 5.56 -2.25
C LYS A 47 13.80 5.32 -2.57
N ILE A 48 12.91 5.91 -1.78
CA ILE A 48 11.48 5.99 -2.06
C ILE A 48 11.18 7.32 -2.76
N THR A 49 10.79 7.25 -4.02
CA THR A 49 10.55 8.41 -4.87
C THR A 49 9.21 9.06 -4.55
N LYS A 50 8.12 8.30 -4.66
CA LYS A 50 6.75 8.77 -4.43
C LYS A 50 5.91 7.74 -3.70
N GLY A 51 4.81 8.19 -3.10
CA GLY A 51 3.81 7.30 -2.54
C GLY A 51 2.78 8.02 -1.68
N THR A 52 1.77 7.27 -1.26
CA THR A 52 0.70 7.71 -0.40
C THR A 52 0.51 6.73 0.76
N VAL A 53 -0.09 7.24 1.83
CA VAL A 53 -0.57 6.45 2.96
C VAL A 53 -2.02 6.82 3.26
N THR A 54 -2.86 5.80 3.37
CA THR A 54 -4.27 5.93 3.70
C THR A 54 -4.57 5.16 4.98
N ARG A 55 -5.34 5.74 5.89
CA ARG A 55 -5.80 5.04 7.10
C ARG A 55 -7.26 4.64 6.94
N LYS A 56 -7.54 3.34 7.00
CA LYS A 56 -8.92 2.81 6.94
C LYS A 56 -9.13 1.76 8.03
N CYS A 57 -10.14 1.95 8.87
CA CYS A 57 -10.51 0.99 9.94
C CYS A 57 -9.33 0.58 10.85
N GLY A 58 -8.38 1.49 11.10
CA GLY A 58 -7.18 1.20 11.90
C GLY A 58 -6.06 0.44 11.18
N ILE A 59 -6.20 0.21 9.86
CA ILE A 59 -5.17 -0.33 8.97
C ILE A 59 -4.55 0.83 8.20
N MET A 60 -3.22 0.86 8.15
CA MET A 60 -2.44 1.79 7.34
C MET A 60 -2.13 1.12 6.01
N HIS A 61 -2.54 1.73 4.91
CA HIS A 61 -2.31 1.27 3.55
C HIS A 61 -1.26 2.16 2.91
N TYR A 62 -0.09 1.63 2.64
CA TYR A 62 1.01 2.31 1.95
C TYR A 62 1.02 1.86 0.49
N LYS A 63 1.09 2.82 -0.44
CA LYS A 63 1.34 2.57 -1.87
C LYS A 63 2.46 3.49 -2.32
N PHE A 64 3.56 2.93 -2.82
CA PHE A 64 4.76 3.72 -3.08
C PHE A 64 5.63 3.12 -4.18
N VAL A 65 6.55 3.93 -4.69
CA VAL A 65 7.56 3.54 -5.67
C VAL A 65 8.94 3.70 -5.05
N TYR A 66 9.77 2.69 -5.20
CA TYR A 66 11.16 2.75 -4.79
C TYR A 66 12.12 2.43 -5.93
N LYS A 67 13.34 2.96 -5.82
CA LYS A 67 14.45 2.73 -6.75
C LYS A 67 15.43 1.75 -6.13
N THR A 68 15.95 0.88 -6.99
CA THR A 68 16.97 -0.14 -6.66
C THR A 68 18.37 0.36 -7.02
N GLU A 69 19.40 -0.35 -6.59
CA GLU A 69 20.79 -0.03 -6.95
C GLU A 69 21.01 -0.06 -8.46
N ASP A 70 20.37 -0.99 -9.17
CA ASP A 70 20.42 -1.11 -10.64
C ASP A 70 19.64 -0.02 -11.39
N GLY A 71 19.06 0.94 -10.66
CA GLY A 71 18.25 2.04 -11.20
C GLY A 71 16.81 1.66 -11.57
N SER A 72 16.43 0.39 -11.45
CA SER A 72 15.06 -0.08 -11.70
C SER A 72 14.07 0.49 -10.69
N SER A 73 12.85 0.72 -11.16
CA SER A 73 11.73 1.23 -10.36
C SER A 73 10.78 0.11 -9.97
N CYS A 74 10.43 0.03 -8.70
CA CYS A 74 9.52 -0.99 -8.18
C CYS A 74 8.32 -0.34 -7.50
N LYS A 75 7.12 -0.75 -7.92
CA LYS A 75 5.85 -0.38 -7.29
C LYS A 75 5.62 -1.33 -6.12
N ALA A 76 5.26 -0.79 -4.97
CA ALA A 76 5.06 -1.54 -3.74
C ALA A 76 3.79 -1.12 -3.02
N GLU A 77 3.14 -2.10 -2.41
CA GLU A 77 1.99 -1.91 -1.53
C GLU A 77 2.23 -2.63 -0.20
N MET A 78 1.86 -2.00 0.90
CA MET A 78 1.96 -2.59 2.23
C MET A 78 0.78 -2.18 3.11
N ASN A 79 0.14 -3.17 3.73
CA ASN A 79 -0.94 -2.98 4.68
C ASN A 79 -0.44 -3.30 6.08
N VAL A 80 -0.56 -2.37 7.02
CA VAL A 80 -0.08 -2.52 8.40
C VAL A 80 -1.26 -2.37 9.36
N LYS A 81 -1.50 -3.40 10.17
CA LYS A 81 -2.48 -3.38 11.26
C LYS A 81 -1.90 -2.68 12.49
N LYS A 82 -2.75 -2.39 13.48
CA LYS A 82 -2.32 -1.74 14.74
C LYS A 82 -1.27 -2.53 15.54
N ASP A 83 -1.26 -3.85 15.39
CA ASP A 83 -0.28 -4.76 16.02
C ASP A 83 1.08 -4.77 15.30
N GLY A 84 1.24 -4.00 14.22
CA GLY A 84 2.46 -3.96 13.42
C GLY A 84 2.59 -5.09 12.40
N THR A 85 1.65 -6.05 12.37
CA THR A 85 1.61 -7.11 11.37
C THR A 85 1.01 -6.60 10.07
N GLY A 86 1.39 -7.21 8.95
CA GLY A 86 0.99 -6.70 7.66
C GLY A 86 1.17 -7.67 6.51
N ARG A 87 0.64 -7.26 5.35
CA ARG A 87 0.93 -7.90 4.07
C ARG A 87 1.61 -6.89 3.18
N TYR A 88 2.52 -7.36 2.35
CA TYR A 88 3.19 -6.55 1.35
C TYR A 88 3.19 -7.25 0.00
N SER A 89 3.35 -6.47 -1.05
CA SER A 89 3.59 -6.93 -2.41
C SER A 89 4.42 -5.88 -3.14
N TRP A 90 5.26 -6.33 -4.06
CA TRP A 90 6.07 -5.46 -4.89
C TRP A 90 6.19 -6.06 -6.29
N GLU A 91 6.36 -5.18 -7.26
CA GLU A 91 6.57 -5.53 -8.66
C GLU A 91 7.52 -4.49 -9.27
N CYS A 92 8.59 -4.99 -9.89
CA CYS A 92 9.55 -4.14 -10.57
C CYS A 92 9.24 -4.14 -12.06
N ASP A 93 9.19 -2.95 -12.62
CA ASP A 93 9.02 -2.77 -14.05
C ASP A 93 10.42 -2.55 -14.67
N PRO A 94 10.98 -3.54 -15.38
CA PRO A 94 12.31 -3.43 -15.97
C PRO A 94 12.39 -2.38 -17.08
N THR A 95 11.23 -1.96 -17.62
CA THR A 95 11.12 -0.93 -18.66
C THR A 95 11.14 0.50 -18.09
N CYS A 96 10.93 0.70 -16.79
CA CYS A 96 10.96 2.02 -16.14
C CYS A 96 12.33 2.34 -15.51
N LYS A 97 13.33 2.63 -16.36
CA LYS A 97 14.66 3.09 -15.91
C LYS A 97 14.79 4.60 -15.67
N SER A 98 13.81 5.44 -16.00
CA SER A 98 13.97 6.90 -15.91
C SER A 98 13.77 7.46 -14.49
N ASP A 99 14.60 8.43 -14.13
CA ASP A 99 14.62 9.09 -12.82
C ASP A 99 13.55 10.18 -12.68
N ASP A 100 12.96 10.68 -13.76
CA ASP A 100 11.89 11.67 -13.71
C ASP A 100 11.01 11.49 -14.98
N GLU A 101 9.71 11.76 -14.82
CA GLU A 101 8.67 11.85 -15.87
C GLU A 101 7.95 10.54 -16.31
N ASP A 102 6.62 10.59 -16.13
CA ASP A 102 5.55 9.76 -16.70
C ASP A 102 5.85 8.30 -17.08
N CYS A 103 5.63 7.42 -16.11
CA CYS A 103 5.01 6.12 -16.44
C CYS A 103 3.50 6.34 -16.45
N GLU A 104 2.93 6.51 -17.65
CA GLU A 104 1.49 6.63 -17.87
C GLU A 104 0.75 5.53 -17.09
N ASP A 105 -0.25 5.96 -16.33
CA ASP A 105 -1.28 5.12 -15.76
C ASP A 105 -2.13 4.57 -16.91
N ASP A 106 -1.70 3.46 -17.51
CA ASP A 106 -2.52 2.70 -18.46
C ASP A 106 -3.69 2.06 -17.70
N SER A 107 -4.73 2.87 -17.58
CA SER A 107 -6.00 2.56 -16.95
C SER A 107 -6.72 1.40 -17.65
N ASN A 108 -7.34 0.52 -16.85
CA ASN A 108 -8.48 -0.32 -17.25
C ASN A 108 -8.31 -1.32 -18.42
N LEU A 109 -7.76 -2.51 -18.15
CA LEU A 109 -8.18 -3.73 -18.85
C LEU A 109 -8.34 -4.95 -17.92
N ARG A 110 -9.60 -5.25 -17.62
CA ARG A 110 -10.24 -6.57 -17.74
C ARG A 110 -9.60 -7.82 -17.09
N ARG A 111 -10.49 -8.44 -16.30
CA ARG A 111 -10.84 -9.88 -16.24
C ARG A 111 -10.01 -10.79 -15.33
N ARG A 112 -10.73 -11.26 -14.30
CA ARG A 112 -10.89 -12.67 -13.88
C ARG A 112 -9.67 -13.55 -14.15
N HIS A 113 -8.89 -13.86 -13.13
CA HIS A 113 -8.41 -15.22 -12.85
C HIS A 113 -7.89 -15.26 -11.40
N LEU A 114 -8.83 -15.39 -10.44
CA LEU A 114 -8.49 -15.85 -9.10
C LEU A 114 -8.14 -17.34 -9.19
N ARG A 115 -6.88 -17.64 -9.50
CA ARG A 115 -6.24 -18.90 -9.14
C ARG A 115 -4.82 -18.61 -8.69
N GLY A 116 -4.71 -17.81 -7.64
CA GLY A 116 -3.47 -17.63 -6.89
C GLY A 116 -3.26 -18.83 -5.98
N ASN A 117 -2.14 -19.52 -6.16
CA ASN A 117 -1.64 -20.55 -5.27
C ASN A 117 -1.65 -20.05 -3.82
N LYS A 118 -2.59 -20.59 -3.03
CA LYS A 118 -2.64 -20.43 -1.60
C LYS A 118 -1.63 -21.42 -1.01
N LYS A 119 -0.40 -20.97 -0.71
CA LYS A 119 0.49 -21.75 0.15
C LYS A 119 0.01 -21.56 1.59
N SER A 120 -0.66 -22.59 2.12
CA SER A 120 -0.97 -22.69 3.54
C SER A 120 0.31 -23.16 4.23
N THR A 121 0.88 -22.34 5.12
CA THR A 121 1.94 -22.81 6.00
C THR A 121 1.27 -23.56 7.16
N GLU A 122 1.14 -24.87 6.99
CA GLU A 122 0.78 -25.81 8.05
C GLU A 122 1.98 -25.90 9.01
N LEU A 123 1.81 -25.37 10.22
CA LEU A 123 2.75 -25.59 11.32
C LEU A 123 2.52 -27.01 11.85
N LYS A 124 3.46 -27.91 11.56
CA LYS A 124 3.62 -29.19 12.27
C LYS A 124 3.82 -28.90 13.76
N GLY A 125 2.80 -29.16 14.56
CA GLY A 125 2.96 -29.37 16.00
C GLY A 125 3.39 -30.81 16.24
N SER A 126 4.65 -31.02 16.60
CA SER A 126 5.06 -32.19 17.38
C SER A 126 4.76 -31.88 18.84
N VAL A 127 3.93 -32.70 19.48
CA VAL A 127 3.98 -32.92 20.92
C VAL A 127 3.82 -34.42 21.13
N GLU A 128 4.91 -35.02 21.59
CA GLU A 128 4.95 -36.35 22.19
C GLU A 128 4.07 -36.37 23.45
N LEU A 129 3.24 -37.41 23.59
CA LEU A 129 3.04 -38.21 24.80
C LEU A 129 2.16 -39.43 24.46
#